data_AF-J4DPK5-F1
#
_entry.id   AF-J4DPK5-F1
#
_cell.length_a   1.000
_cell.length_b   1.000
_cell.length_c   1.000
_cell.angle_alpha   90.00
_cell.angle_beta   90.00
_cell.angle_gamma   90.00
#
_symmetry.space_group_name_H-M   'P 1'
#
loop_
_entity.id
_entity.type
_entity.pdbx_description
1 polymer ?
#
loop_
_entity_poly.entity_id
_entity_poly.type
_entity_poly.pdbx_seq_one_letter_code
_entity_poly.pdbx_strand_id
1 'polypeptide(L)'
;MEFSTVDLSWLPNDADEQLALGFRVVSNAYKTRVSGLESELRSMRTLVSEKTEHVAVLQKKYSTLEDQLVQLNQRANQLTEENKNLVNTVKKLQRDLDRLENLKKMVLSSFKDDLNESDTNNRFYGLDEMVNSVVPRTGLGMRNDYATLQEYNTNAAGDGFLKNHAYSSTPKPLQDTPLPTAQRESVDGRQFFKNAKNILHPDDFASFLSTIKKFNAQLLTRDETLAHAKQVFGEDSRAFEDFRQLIMPRH
;
A
#
# COMPACT_ATOMS: atom_id res chain seq x y z
N MET A 1 61.14 -20.74 48.90
CA MET A 1 59.72 -20.32 48.92
C MET A 1 59.50 -19.66 50.27
N GLU A 2 59.57 -18.34 50.31
CA GLU A 2 59.15 -17.60 51.51
C GLU A 2 57.63 -17.69 51.58
N PHE A 3 57.14 -18.39 52.60
CA PHE A 3 55.74 -18.29 52.97
C PHE A 3 55.53 -16.89 53.50
N SER A 4 54.73 -16.09 52.79
CA SER A 4 54.22 -14.83 53.30
C SER A 4 53.48 -15.14 54.60
N THR A 5 54.15 -14.97 55.73
CA THR A 5 53.54 -15.16 57.05
C THR A 5 52.42 -14.15 57.13
N VAL A 6 51.18 -14.64 57.19
CA VAL A 6 50.00 -13.79 57.32
C VAL A 6 50.24 -12.89 58.53
N ASP A 7 50.36 -11.59 58.29
CA ASP A 7 50.56 -10.61 59.35
C ASP A 7 49.27 -10.53 60.17
N LEU A 8 49.32 -11.10 61.38
CA LEU A 8 48.22 -11.16 62.34
C LEU A 8 48.34 -10.06 63.39
N SER A 9 49.19 -9.05 63.19
CA SER A 9 49.35 -7.92 64.12
C SER A 9 48.07 -7.11 64.35
N TRP A 10 47.07 -7.24 63.47
CA TRP A 10 45.75 -6.63 63.61
C TRP A 10 44.80 -7.41 64.52
N LEU A 11 45.17 -8.65 64.88
CA LEU A 11 44.34 -9.54 65.68
C LEU A 11 44.58 -9.26 67.18
N PRO A 12 43.52 -9.15 68.00
CA PRO A 12 43.68 -8.99 69.44
C PRO A 12 44.49 -10.13 70.07
N ASN A 13 45.28 -9.84 71.11
CA ASN A 13 46.09 -10.86 71.78
C ASN A 13 45.28 -11.79 72.69
N ASP A 14 44.09 -11.35 73.12
CA ASP A 14 43.19 -12.10 73.98
C ASP A 14 42.22 -12.99 73.16
N ALA A 15 42.07 -14.26 73.57
CA ALA A 15 41.28 -15.24 72.81
C ALA A 15 39.78 -14.93 72.79
N ASP A 16 39.23 -14.35 73.86
CA ASP A 16 37.82 -13.97 73.92
C ASP A 16 37.56 -12.76 73.02
N GLU A 17 38.50 -11.82 72.95
CA GLU A 17 38.44 -10.69 72.01
C GLU A 17 38.51 -11.13 70.53
N GLN A 18 39.34 -12.13 70.20
CA GLN A 18 39.40 -12.71 68.86
C GLN A 18 38.08 -13.36 68.45
N LEU A 19 37.47 -14.11 69.36
CA LEU A 19 36.17 -14.74 69.14
C LEU A 19 35.07 -13.69 68.92
N ALA A 20 35.05 -12.63 69.73
CA ALA A 20 34.13 -11.51 69.57
C ALA A 20 34.32 -10.79 68.22
N LEU A 21 35.56 -10.63 67.76
CA LEU A 21 35.86 -10.07 66.43
C LEU A 21 35.35 -10.99 65.32
N GLY A 22 35.58 -12.30 65.43
CA GLY A 22 35.07 -13.31 64.49
C GLY A 22 33.55 -13.24 64.37
N PHE A 23 32.83 -13.18 65.50
CA PHE A 23 31.37 -12.99 65.50
C PHE A 23 30.95 -11.69 64.81
N ARG A 24 31.68 -10.59 65.02
CA ARG A 24 31.39 -9.30 64.36
C ARG A 24 31.62 -9.36 62.86
N VAL A 25 32.71 -9.96 62.41
CA VAL A 25 33.03 -10.14 60.99
C VAL A 25 31.95 -10.97 60.30
N VAL A 26 31.59 -12.12 60.89
CA VAL A 26 30.53 -12.98 60.37
C VAL A 26 29.18 -12.25 60.38
N SER A 27 28.81 -11.60 61.49
CA SER A 27 27.57 -10.83 61.59
C SER A 27 27.49 -9.73 60.53
N ASN A 28 28.58 -8.99 60.30
CA ASN A 28 28.63 -7.97 59.25
C ASN A 28 28.53 -8.58 57.86
N ALA A 29 29.20 -9.69 57.58
CA ALA A 29 29.09 -10.39 56.29
C ALA A 29 27.64 -10.82 56.02
N TYR A 30 26.95 -11.39 57.01
CA TYR A 30 25.53 -11.71 56.91
C TYR A 30 24.66 -10.47 56.69
N LYS A 31 24.88 -9.38 57.45
CA LYS A 31 24.14 -8.13 57.28
C LYS A 31 24.31 -7.53 55.88
N THR A 32 25.54 -7.50 55.35
CA THR A 32 25.82 -7.03 54.00
C THR A 32 25.12 -7.91 52.96
N ARG A 33 25.15 -9.24 53.14
CA ARG A 33 24.47 -10.15 52.21
C ARG A 33 22.96 -9.97 52.22
N VAL A 34 22.36 -9.86 53.41
CA VAL A 34 20.92 -9.60 53.58
C VAL A 34 20.55 -8.26 52.96
N SER A 35 21.29 -7.19 53.25
CA SER A 35 21.04 -5.86 52.68
C SER A 35 21.14 -5.86 51.14
N GLY A 36 22.11 -6.58 50.57
CA GLY A 36 22.24 -6.74 49.13
C GLY A 36 21.03 -7.47 48.52
N LEU A 37 20.60 -8.58 49.12
CA LEU A 37 19.42 -9.32 48.69
C LEU A 37 18.14 -8.48 48.83
N GLU A 38 17.99 -7.71 49.90
CA GLU A 38 16.85 -6.82 50.09
C GLU A 38 16.81 -5.71 49.03
N SER A 39 17.97 -5.14 48.68
CA SER A 39 18.09 -4.13 47.62
C SER A 39 17.74 -4.70 46.25
N GLU A 40 18.26 -5.89 45.92
CA GLU A 40 17.94 -6.60 44.69
C GLU A 40 16.44 -6.92 44.61
N LEU A 41 15.84 -7.39 45.70
CA LEU A 41 14.41 -7.70 45.78
C LEU A 41 13.56 -6.43 45.57
N ARG A 42 13.95 -5.29 46.16
CA ARG A 42 13.30 -3.99 45.90
C ARG A 42 13.41 -3.59 44.43
N SER A 43 14.59 -3.71 43.82
CA SER A 43 14.80 -3.39 42.40
C SER A 43 13.94 -4.26 41.49
N MET A 44 13.90 -5.58 41.76
CA MET A 44 13.09 -6.52 40.99
C MET A 44 11.59 -6.22 41.13
N ARG A 45 11.12 -5.82 42.33
CA ARG A 45 9.72 -5.40 42.53
C ARG A 45 9.37 -4.16 41.72
N THR A 46 10.25 -3.16 41.68
CA THR A 46 10.04 -1.96 40.84
C THR A 46 9.96 -2.34 39.36
N LEU A 47 10.88 -3.18 38.87
CA LEU A 47 10.87 -3.62 37.48
C LEU A 47 9.59 -4.39 37.14
N VAL A 48 9.12 -5.27 38.02
CA VAL A 48 7.84 -5.96 37.84
C VAL A 48 6.69 -4.95 37.75
N SER A 49 6.64 -3.94 38.63
CA SER A 49 5.62 -2.88 38.58
C SER A 49 5.63 -2.12 37.25
N GLU A 50 6.80 -1.69 36.77
CA GLU A 50 6.94 -1.00 35.48
C GLU A 50 6.49 -1.87 34.31
N LYS A 51 6.87 -3.15 34.30
CA LYS A 51 6.44 -4.09 33.26
C LYS A 51 4.93 -4.32 33.31
N THR A 52 4.31 -4.40 34.49
CA THR A 52 2.85 -4.51 34.59
C THR A 52 2.13 -3.27 34.05
N GLU A 53 2.67 -2.07 34.27
CA GLU A 53 2.13 -0.84 33.70
C GLU A 53 2.26 -0.81 32.17
N HIS A 54 3.42 -1.21 31.63
CA HIS A 54 3.60 -1.32 30.18
C HIS A 54 2.61 -2.30 29.54
N VAL A 55 2.38 -3.46 30.17
CA VAL A 55 1.38 -4.43 29.70
C VAL A 55 -0.02 -3.82 29.71
N ALA A 56 -0.40 -3.10 30.76
CA ALA A 56 -1.70 -2.44 30.85
C ALA A 56 -1.91 -1.40 29.73
N VAL A 57 -0.88 -0.59 29.44
CA VAL A 57 -0.93 0.39 28.34
C VAL A 57 -1.06 -0.30 26.98
N LEU A 58 -0.29 -1.36 26.74
CA LEU A 58 -0.39 -2.13 25.50
C LEU A 58 -1.77 -2.77 25.34
N GLN A 59 -2.31 -3.35 26.39
CA GLN A 59 -3.65 -3.95 26.39
C GLN A 59 -4.74 -2.92 26.06
N LYS A 60 -4.63 -1.70 26.60
CA LYS A 60 -5.55 -0.60 26.27
C LYS A 60 -5.44 -0.19 24.80
N LYS A 61 -4.22 -0.08 24.25
CA LYS A 61 -4.01 0.21 22.83
C LYS A 61 -4.60 -0.88 21.93
N TYR A 62 -4.39 -2.14 22.30
CA TYR A 62 -4.90 -3.29 21.58
C TYR A 62 -6.44 -3.27 21.53
N SER A 63 -7.11 -3.10 22.69
CA SER A 63 -8.57 -2.95 22.76
C SER A 63 -9.09 -1.78 21.91
N THR A 64 -8.39 -0.64 21.92
CA THR A 64 -8.77 0.52 21.10
C THR A 64 -8.68 0.22 19.60
N LEU A 65 -7.64 -0.50 19.18
CA LEU A 65 -7.46 -0.89 17.78
C LEU A 65 -8.49 -1.95 17.34
N GLU A 66 -8.83 -2.89 18.22
CA GLU A 66 -9.92 -3.85 17.98
C GLU A 66 -11.25 -3.13 17.77
N ASP A 67 -11.59 -2.15 18.61
CA ASP A 67 -12.80 -1.35 18.46
C ASP A 67 -12.81 -0.59 17.12
N GLN A 68 -11.69 0.01 16.72
CA GLN A 68 -11.56 0.69 15.43
C GLN A 68 -11.72 -0.25 14.24
N LEU A 69 -11.14 -1.46 14.33
CA LEU A 69 -11.25 -2.47 13.28
C LEU A 69 -12.71 -2.90 13.11
N VAL A 70 -13.42 -3.15 14.22
CA VAL A 70 -14.85 -3.50 14.19
C VAL A 70 -15.67 -2.38 13.57
N GLN A 71 -15.44 -1.12 13.95
CA GLN A 71 -16.13 0.04 13.39
C GLN A 71 -15.87 0.20 11.88
N LEU A 72 -14.61 0.05 11.44
CA LEU A 72 -14.26 0.15 10.02
C LEU A 72 -14.88 -0.99 9.21
N ASN A 73 -14.91 -2.20 9.75
CA ASN A 73 -15.56 -3.34 9.10
C ASN A 73 -17.07 -3.09 8.94
N GLN A 74 -17.73 -2.62 10.00
CA GLN A 74 -19.15 -2.26 9.95
C GLN A 74 -19.44 -1.18 8.90
N ARG A 75 -18.61 -0.12 8.85
CA ARG A 75 -18.73 0.94 7.85
C ARG A 75 -18.50 0.43 6.43
N ALA A 76 -17.53 -0.45 6.21
CA ALA A 76 -17.27 -1.06 4.91
C ALA A 76 -18.47 -1.89 4.43
N ASN A 77 -19.10 -2.64 5.33
CA ASN A 77 -20.31 -3.42 5.01
C ASN A 77 -21.48 -2.50 4.64
N GLN A 78 -21.68 -1.40 5.37
CA GLN A 78 -22.70 -0.39 5.05
C GLN A 78 -22.50 0.20 3.66
N LEU A 79 -21.28 0.67 3.35
CA LEU A 79 -20.94 1.22 2.03
C LEU A 79 -21.11 0.18 0.91
N THR A 80 -20.86 -1.09 1.20
CA THR A 80 -21.07 -2.18 0.22
C THR A 80 -22.55 -2.36 -0.11
N GLU A 81 -23.43 -2.35 0.89
CA GLU A 81 -24.88 -2.44 0.66
C GLU A 81 -25.43 -1.17 -0.01
N GLU A 82 -24.96 0.02 0.37
CA GLU A 82 -25.30 1.27 -0.31
C GLU A 82 -24.90 1.25 -1.78
N ASN A 83 -23.67 0.84 -2.09
CA ASN A 83 -23.20 0.70 -3.47
C ASN A 83 -24.03 -0.31 -4.27
N LYS A 84 -24.37 -1.45 -3.68
CA LYS A 84 -25.26 -2.44 -4.30
C LYS A 84 -26.64 -1.85 -4.59
N ASN A 85 -27.20 -1.06 -3.68
CA ASN A 85 -28.48 -0.37 -3.88
C ASN A 85 -28.41 0.70 -4.98
N LEU A 86 -27.33 1.47 -5.03
CA LEU A 86 -27.09 2.44 -6.10
C LEU A 86 -26.94 1.75 -7.46
N VAL A 87 -26.16 0.67 -7.54
CA VAL A 87 -26.02 -0.13 -8.77
C VAL A 87 -27.37 -0.67 -9.23
N ASN A 88 -28.20 -1.18 -8.31
CA ASN A 88 -29.55 -1.63 -8.64
C ASN A 88 -30.43 -0.49 -9.19
N THR A 89 -30.30 0.71 -8.63
CA THR A 89 -31.02 1.90 -9.06
C THR A 89 -30.57 2.36 -10.45
N VAL A 90 -29.25 2.42 -10.70
CA VAL A 90 -28.66 2.73 -12.01
C VAL A 90 -29.14 1.72 -13.06
N LYS A 91 -29.12 0.42 -12.75
CA LYS A 91 -29.65 -0.63 -13.64
C LYS A 91 -31.14 -0.45 -13.94
N LYS A 92 -31.94 -0.01 -12.96
CA LYS A 92 -33.37 0.26 -13.17
C LYS A 92 -33.56 1.45 -14.10
N LEU A 93 -32.88 2.56 -13.84
CA LEU A 93 -32.95 3.77 -14.66
C LEU A 93 -32.47 3.52 -16.10
N GLN A 94 -31.42 2.71 -16.30
CA GLN A 94 -30.96 2.34 -17.64
C GLN A 94 -32.06 1.61 -18.43
N ARG A 95 -32.74 0.64 -17.81
CA ARG A 95 -33.86 -0.06 -18.47
C ARG A 95 -35.02 0.88 -18.81
N ASP A 96 -35.30 1.84 -17.93
CA ASP A 96 -36.34 2.84 -18.19
C ASP A 96 -35.93 3.77 -19.33
N LEU A 97 -34.67 4.22 -19.40
CA LEU A 97 -34.13 4.96 -20.54
C LEU A 97 -34.24 4.18 -21.85
N ASP A 98 -33.84 2.91 -21.87
CA ASP A 98 -33.93 2.06 -23.06
C ASP A 98 -35.39 1.94 -23.55
N ARG A 99 -36.35 1.84 -22.61
CA ARG A 99 -37.79 1.84 -22.92
C ARG A 99 -38.23 3.17 -23.54
N LEU A 100 -37.82 4.30 -22.95
CA LEU A 100 -38.13 5.62 -23.48
C LEU A 100 -37.52 5.84 -24.87
N GLU A 101 -36.29 5.38 -25.11
CA GLU A 101 -35.65 5.45 -26.41
C GLU A 101 -36.38 4.61 -27.46
N ASN A 102 -36.82 3.41 -27.08
CA ASN A 102 -37.62 2.55 -27.97
C ASN A 102 -38.98 3.18 -28.29
N LEU A 103 -39.65 3.77 -27.29
CA LEU A 103 -40.89 4.53 -27.52
C LEU A 103 -40.66 5.71 -28.47
N LYS A 104 -39.60 6.48 -28.26
CA LYS A 104 -39.21 7.58 -29.15
C LYS A 104 -38.97 7.09 -30.58
N LYS A 105 -38.25 5.97 -30.76
CA LYS A 105 -38.01 5.37 -32.08
C LYS A 105 -39.31 4.94 -32.76
N MET A 106 -40.22 4.28 -32.02
CA MET A 106 -41.52 3.86 -32.55
C MET A 106 -42.37 5.08 -32.97
N VAL A 107 -42.43 6.12 -32.13
CA VAL A 107 -43.17 7.36 -32.45
C VAL A 107 -42.58 8.05 -33.69
N LEU A 108 -41.26 8.18 -33.78
CA LEU A 108 -40.61 8.79 -34.94
C LEU A 108 -40.75 7.95 -36.22
N SER A 109 -40.81 6.62 -36.11
CA SER A 109 -41.10 5.73 -37.25
C SER A 109 -42.52 5.93 -37.75
N SER A 110 -43.51 5.95 -36.84
CA SER A 110 -44.92 6.19 -37.19
C SER A 110 -45.11 7.47 -38.00
N PHE A 111 -44.46 8.58 -37.60
CA PHE A 111 -44.52 9.82 -38.37
C PHE A 111 -43.82 9.74 -39.75
N LYS A 112 -42.74 8.96 -39.87
CA LYS A 112 -42.08 8.73 -41.16
C LYS A 112 -42.92 7.86 -42.09
N ASP A 113 -43.59 6.85 -41.54
CA ASP A 113 -44.43 5.94 -42.31
C ASP A 113 -45.68 6.69 -42.84
N ASP A 114 -46.30 7.57 -42.04
CA ASP A 114 -47.41 8.45 -42.49
C ASP A 114 -46.98 9.46 -43.58
N LEU A 115 -45.76 10.00 -43.49
CA LEU A 115 -45.21 10.91 -44.52
C LEU A 115 -44.85 10.19 -45.82
N ASN A 116 -44.37 8.96 -45.75
CA ASN A 116 -44.01 8.17 -46.94
C ASN A 116 -45.24 7.58 -47.67
N GLU A 117 -46.34 7.26 -46.97
CA GLU A 117 -47.61 6.92 -47.65
C GLU A 117 -48.19 8.10 -48.45
N SER A 118 -47.92 9.33 -48.00
CA SER A 118 -48.36 10.55 -48.70
C SER A 118 -47.57 10.84 -49.99
N ASP A 119 -46.32 10.35 -50.08
CA ASP A 119 -45.39 10.63 -51.19
C ASP A 119 -45.31 9.47 -52.22
N THR A 120 -45.74 8.27 -51.84
CA THR A 120 -45.72 7.08 -52.73
C THR A 120 -46.84 7.08 -53.77
N ASN A 121 -47.88 7.89 -53.61
CA ASN A 121 -48.97 7.98 -54.58
C ASN A 121 -48.63 8.82 -55.84
N ASN A 122 -47.43 9.39 -55.94
CA ASN A 122 -47.08 10.34 -57.01
C ASN A 122 -45.77 10.05 -57.77
N ARG A 123 -45.16 8.86 -57.67
CA ARG A 123 -43.87 8.56 -58.36
C ARG A 123 -43.71 7.14 -58.92
N PHE A 124 -44.66 6.63 -59.71
CA PHE A 124 -44.47 5.34 -60.40
C PHE A 124 -44.80 5.35 -61.90
N TYR A 125 -44.41 6.41 -62.63
CA TYR A 125 -44.12 6.31 -64.07
C TYR A 125 -42.97 7.27 -64.40
N GLY A 126 -41.75 6.72 -64.57
CA GLY A 126 -40.57 7.54 -64.87
C GLY A 126 -39.30 6.70 -64.96
N LEU A 127 -39.24 5.85 -65.98
CA LEU A 127 -38.12 4.98 -66.34
C LEU A 127 -36.99 5.81 -66.99
N ASP A 128 -36.23 6.59 -66.21
CA ASP A 128 -35.11 7.38 -66.81
C ASP A 128 -33.97 7.78 -65.85
N GLU A 129 -33.47 6.87 -65.00
CA GLU A 129 -32.19 7.13 -64.31
C GLU A 129 -31.29 5.90 -64.21
N MET A 130 -31.26 5.12 -65.31
CA MET A 130 -30.28 4.06 -65.53
C MET A 130 -29.13 4.57 -66.42
N VAL A 131 -28.67 5.82 -66.26
CA VAL A 131 -27.59 6.35 -67.13
C VAL A 131 -26.80 7.48 -66.47
N ASN A 132 -26.25 7.31 -65.26
CA ASN A 132 -25.16 8.20 -64.82
C ASN A 132 -24.11 7.50 -63.96
N SER A 133 -22.96 7.24 -64.61
CA SER A 133 -21.59 7.20 -64.06
C SER A 133 -21.32 6.13 -62.98
N VAL A 134 -20.60 5.02 -63.24
CA VAL A 134 -19.21 4.93 -63.72
C VAL A 134 -18.32 6.08 -63.21
N VAL A 135 -17.99 6.08 -61.91
CA VAL A 135 -16.71 6.55 -61.34
C VAL A 135 -16.46 5.84 -59.99
N PRO A 136 -15.33 5.17 -59.73
CA PRO A 136 -15.00 4.64 -58.42
C PRO A 136 -14.22 5.68 -57.59
N ARG A 137 -14.75 6.09 -56.43
CA ARG A 137 -13.96 6.72 -55.35
C ARG A 137 -14.64 6.61 -53.98
N THR A 138 -14.00 5.77 -53.14
CA THR A 138 -13.68 5.94 -51.71
C THR A 138 -14.77 6.43 -50.74
N GLY A 139 -15.15 5.56 -49.78
CA GLY A 139 -15.98 5.95 -48.63
C GLY A 139 -16.17 4.83 -47.59
N LEU A 140 -15.25 4.78 -46.63
CA LEU A 140 -15.27 4.10 -45.32
C LEU A 140 -16.64 3.63 -44.80
N GLY A 141 -16.85 2.31 -44.73
CA GLY A 141 -17.89 1.68 -43.94
C GLY A 141 -17.39 1.37 -42.53
N MET A 142 -17.77 2.22 -41.57
CA MET A 142 -17.63 1.94 -40.15
C MET A 142 -18.63 0.85 -39.76
N ARG A 143 -18.11 -0.34 -39.48
CA ARG A 143 -18.81 -1.48 -38.93
C ARG A 143 -19.00 -1.26 -37.43
N ASN A 144 -20.24 -1.01 -37.01
CA ASN A 144 -20.65 -0.99 -35.61
C ASN A 144 -20.81 -2.42 -35.10
N ASP A 145 -19.75 -2.96 -34.49
CA ASP A 145 -19.81 -4.19 -33.70
C ASP A 145 -20.11 -3.83 -32.23
N TYR A 146 -21.39 -3.85 -31.83
CA TYR A 146 -21.78 -3.95 -30.41
C TYR A 146 -22.61 -5.22 -30.21
N ALA A 147 -21.91 -6.35 -30.18
CA ALA A 147 -22.47 -7.64 -29.82
C ALA A 147 -21.42 -8.44 -29.05
N THR A 148 -21.31 -8.22 -27.74
CA THR A 148 -21.06 -9.23 -26.68
C THR A 148 -20.73 -8.53 -25.35
N LEU A 149 -21.71 -8.37 -24.47
CA LEU A 149 -21.42 -8.25 -23.03
C LEU A 149 -21.45 -9.66 -22.45
N GLN A 150 -20.26 -10.24 -22.35
CA GLN A 150 -20.02 -11.50 -21.68
C GLN A 150 -20.02 -11.26 -20.18
N GLU A 151 -20.80 -12.08 -19.47
CA GLU A 151 -20.86 -12.16 -18.02
C GLU A 151 -19.45 -12.34 -17.43
N TYR A 152 -19.08 -11.49 -16.47
CA TYR A 152 -17.93 -11.75 -15.61
C TYR A 152 -18.42 -11.95 -14.17
N ASN A 153 -18.61 -13.23 -13.87
CA ASN A 153 -18.40 -13.80 -12.56
C ASN A 153 -16.91 -14.10 -12.41
N THR A 154 -16.22 -13.50 -11.45
CA THR A 154 -14.91 -13.99 -11.00
C THR A 154 -14.71 -13.70 -9.52
N ASN A 155 -14.84 -14.74 -8.71
CA ASN A 155 -14.03 -14.89 -7.51
C ASN A 155 -12.58 -15.21 -7.90
N ALA A 156 -11.65 -14.67 -7.12
CA ALA A 156 -10.30 -15.18 -6.83
C ALA A 156 -9.20 -15.18 -7.92
N ALA A 157 -8.12 -14.47 -7.57
CA ALA A 157 -6.70 -14.84 -7.68
C ALA A 157 -6.14 -15.32 -9.03
N GLY A 158 -5.15 -14.59 -9.56
CA GLY A 158 -4.27 -15.11 -10.60
C GLY A 158 -3.44 -14.05 -11.30
N ASP A 159 -2.14 -14.23 -11.22
CA ASP A 159 -1.03 -13.46 -11.77
C ASP A 159 -0.98 -13.44 -13.32
N GLY A 160 -0.15 -12.56 -13.92
CA GLY A 160 0.40 -12.80 -15.28
C GLY A 160 0.14 -11.79 -16.42
N PHE A 161 0.91 -10.71 -16.43
CA PHE A 161 1.71 -10.16 -17.55
C PHE A 161 1.25 -10.17 -19.06
N LEU A 162 1.30 -8.94 -19.61
CA LEU A 162 1.78 -8.47 -20.93
C LEU A 162 0.99 -8.73 -22.23
N LYS A 163 0.52 -7.63 -22.87
CA LYS A 163 0.91 -7.27 -24.24
C LYS A 163 0.61 -5.79 -24.59
N ASN A 164 1.56 -5.22 -25.33
CA ASN A 164 1.72 -3.85 -25.80
C ASN A 164 0.52 -3.28 -26.57
N HIS A 165 0.36 -1.94 -26.51
CA HIS A 165 0.45 -1.10 -27.72
C HIS A 165 0.76 0.36 -27.35
N ALA A 166 1.83 0.87 -27.96
CA ALA A 166 2.22 2.26 -27.99
C ALA A 166 1.91 2.82 -29.38
N TYR A 167 1.24 3.97 -29.46
CA TYR A 167 1.33 5.04 -30.48
C TYR A 167 0.69 6.28 -29.83
N SER A 168 1.45 7.28 -29.32
CA SER A 168 1.85 8.52 -30.01
C SER A 168 0.72 9.09 -30.89
N SER A 169 0.16 10.28 -30.68
CA SER A 169 0.85 11.58 -30.85
C SER A 169 -0.18 12.71 -30.74
N THR A 170 0.16 13.83 -30.10
CA THR A 170 -0.31 15.19 -30.48
C THR A 170 0.71 16.24 -29.99
N PRO A 171 0.85 17.38 -30.71
CA PRO A 171 2.11 18.10 -30.85
C PRO A 171 2.22 19.39 -30.01
N LYS A 172 3.47 19.81 -29.80
CA LYS A 172 3.91 21.07 -29.17
C LYS A 172 3.60 22.31 -30.03
N PRO A 173 3.48 23.49 -29.42
CA PRO A 173 3.93 24.76 -30.00
C PRO A 173 5.31 25.16 -29.45
N LEU A 174 6.14 25.72 -30.34
CA LEU A 174 7.47 26.28 -30.09
C LEU A 174 7.37 27.67 -29.47
N GLN A 175 8.25 28.03 -28.52
CA GLN A 175 9.25 29.10 -28.69
C GLN A 175 10.12 29.27 -27.42
N ASP A 176 11.42 29.50 -27.67
CA ASP A 176 12.45 30.16 -26.86
C ASP A 176 13.07 29.45 -25.63
N THR A 177 14.37 29.19 -25.77
CA THR A 177 15.32 28.92 -24.67
C THR A 177 16.15 30.19 -24.45
N PRO A 178 16.52 30.52 -23.20
CA PRO A 178 17.94 30.42 -22.86
C PRO A 178 18.24 29.87 -21.45
N LEU A 179 19.11 28.85 -21.42
CA LEU A 179 20.10 28.47 -20.38
C LEU A 179 19.62 27.96 -18.99
N PRO A 180 20.46 27.17 -18.29
CA PRO A 180 20.05 25.99 -17.54
C PRO A 180 19.97 26.25 -16.04
N THR A 181 18.78 26.40 -15.50
CA THR A 181 18.56 26.18 -14.07
C THR A 181 18.39 24.68 -13.84
N ALA A 182 19.39 24.09 -13.19
CA ALA A 182 19.44 22.71 -12.73
C ALA A 182 18.08 22.24 -12.19
N GLN A 183 17.29 21.58 -13.04
CA GLN A 183 16.17 20.77 -12.61
C GLN A 183 16.80 19.52 -12.00
N ARG A 184 17.01 19.62 -10.68
CA ARG A 184 17.48 18.56 -9.81
C ARG A 184 16.69 17.29 -10.13
N GLU A 185 17.41 16.21 -10.38
CA GLU A 185 16.88 14.89 -10.74
C GLU A 185 15.99 14.35 -9.60
N SER A 186 14.71 14.73 -9.58
CA SER A 186 13.73 14.04 -8.74
C SER A 186 13.49 12.67 -9.37
N VAL A 187 13.98 11.61 -8.72
CA VAL A 187 13.76 10.23 -9.16
C VAL A 187 12.26 9.98 -9.30
N ASP A 188 11.81 9.56 -10.49
CA ASP A 188 10.41 9.18 -10.70
C ASP A 188 10.14 7.81 -10.05
N GLY A 189 9.31 7.80 -9.01
CA GLY A 189 8.93 6.59 -8.29
C GLY A 189 8.38 5.50 -9.21
N ARG A 190 7.65 5.85 -10.28
CA ARG A 190 7.09 4.85 -11.22
C ARG A 190 8.17 4.18 -12.06
N GLN A 191 9.21 4.92 -12.44
CA GLN A 191 10.35 4.38 -13.19
C GLN A 191 11.27 3.57 -12.27
N PHE A 192 11.47 4.02 -11.03
CA PHE A 192 12.18 3.27 -10.02
C PHE A 192 11.59 1.86 -9.83
N PHE A 193 10.27 1.72 -9.64
CA PHE A 193 9.64 0.41 -9.46
C PHE A 193 9.78 -0.51 -10.68
N LYS A 194 9.76 0.04 -11.90
CA LYS A 194 10.01 -0.73 -13.12
C LYS A 194 11.45 -1.23 -13.18
N ASN A 195 12.41 -0.37 -12.84
CA ASN A 195 13.82 -0.73 -12.84
C ASN A 195 14.15 -1.73 -11.73
N ALA A 196 13.63 -1.52 -10.52
CA ALA A 196 13.77 -2.45 -9.39
C ALA A 196 13.27 -3.86 -9.73
N LYS A 197 12.14 -3.96 -10.44
CA LYS A 197 11.59 -5.24 -10.90
C LYS A 197 12.47 -5.99 -11.90
N ASN A 198 13.24 -5.26 -12.71
CA ASN A 198 14.14 -5.85 -13.71
C ASN A 198 15.51 -6.23 -13.14
N ILE A 199 15.91 -5.59 -12.03
CA ILE A 199 17.24 -5.78 -11.41
C ILE A 199 17.21 -6.83 -10.29
N LEU A 200 16.08 -6.93 -9.58
CA LEU A 200 15.93 -7.86 -8.45
C LEU A 200 15.38 -9.23 -8.90
N HIS A 201 15.73 -10.27 -8.14
CA HIS A 201 15.06 -11.56 -8.23
C HIS A 201 13.57 -11.41 -7.81
N PRO A 202 12.63 -12.19 -8.37
CA PRO A 202 11.21 -12.10 -8.04
C PRO A 202 10.91 -12.17 -6.54
N ASP A 203 11.62 -13.03 -5.80
CA ASP A 203 11.44 -13.18 -4.34
C ASP A 203 11.95 -11.97 -3.56
N ASP A 204 13.09 -11.40 -3.99
CA ASP A 204 13.66 -10.19 -3.39
C ASP A 204 12.79 -8.97 -3.67
N PHE A 205 12.22 -8.89 -4.88
CA PHE A 205 11.24 -7.85 -5.24
C PHE A 205 9.94 -7.98 -4.43
N ALA A 206 9.44 -9.20 -4.21
CA ALA A 206 8.28 -9.44 -3.37
C ALA A 206 8.53 -9.07 -1.91
N SER A 207 9.71 -9.42 -1.39
CA SER A 207 10.18 -9.03 -0.05
C SER A 207 10.27 -7.49 0.08
N PHE A 208 10.89 -6.82 -0.89
CA PHE A 208 10.97 -5.36 -0.96
C PHE A 208 9.58 -4.71 -0.99
N LEU A 209 8.67 -5.19 -1.84
CA LEU A 209 7.31 -4.65 -1.94
C LEU A 209 6.52 -4.82 -0.63
N SER A 210 6.73 -5.92 0.09
CA SER A 210 6.15 -6.15 1.43
C SER A 210 6.65 -5.11 2.44
N THR A 211 7.94 -4.81 2.43
CA THR A 211 8.55 -3.75 3.26
C THR A 211 7.95 -2.38 2.94
N ILE A 212 7.76 -2.02 1.65
CA ILE A 212 7.10 -0.76 1.27
C ILE A 212 5.65 -0.70 1.75
N LYS A 213 4.90 -1.80 1.65
CA LYS A 213 3.52 -1.85 2.15
C LYS A 213 3.46 -1.63 3.66
N LYS A 214 4.36 -2.24 4.42
CA LYS A 214 4.46 -2.06 5.88
C LYS A 214 4.90 -0.64 6.26
N PHE A 215 5.82 -0.04 5.52
CA PHE A 215 6.19 1.36 5.68
C PHE A 215 5.01 2.31 5.42
N ASN A 216 4.27 2.10 4.33
CA ASN A 216 3.07 2.89 4.01
C ASN A 216 1.94 2.72 5.04
N ALA A 217 1.85 1.56 5.68
CA ALA A 217 0.95 1.28 6.79
C ALA A 217 1.45 1.81 8.15
N GLN A 218 2.57 2.56 8.18
CA GLN A 218 3.22 3.09 9.38
C GLN A 218 3.68 2.00 10.37
N LEU A 219 3.85 0.76 9.91
CA LEU A 219 4.31 -0.38 10.71
C LEU A 219 5.83 -0.51 10.74
N LEU A 220 6.54 0.20 9.86
CA LEU A 220 8.00 0.25 9.80
C LEU A 220 8.44 1.70 9.84
N THR A 221 9.51 1.98 10.58
CA THR A 221 10.15 3.29 10.56
C THR A 221 10.93 3.50 9.26
N ARG A 222 11.29 4.76 8.99
CA ARG A 222 12.09 5.11 7.81
C ARG A 222 13.44 4.39 7.83
N ASP A 223 14.11 4.34 8.98
CA ASP A 223 15.44 3.73 9.12
C ASP A 223 15.38 2.20 8.93
N GLU A 224 14.37 1.53 9.47
CA GLU A 224 14.15 0.09 9.26
C GLU A 224 13.84 -0.23 7.80
N THR A 225 13.06 0.62 7.13
CA THR A 225 12.73 0.47 5.70
C THR A 225 13.98 0.61 4.83
N LEU A 226 14.86 1.56 5.16
CA LEU A 226 16.15 1.73 4.48
C LEU A 226 17.11 0.56 4.76
N ALA A 227 17.14 0.02 5.97
CA ALA A 227 17.96 -1.15 6.29
C ALA A 227 17.53 -2.39 5.47
N HIS A 228 16.22 -2.63 5.36
CA HIS A 228 15.69 -3.71 4.51
C HIS A 228 15.96 -3.47 3.02
N ALA A 229 15.78 -2.23 2.53
CA ALA A 229 16.12 -1.90 1.14
C ALA A 229 17.61 -2.09 0.84
N LYS A 230 18.49 -1.75 1.80
CA LYS A 230 19.93 -1.97 1.71
C LYS A 230 20.31 -3.45 1.64
N GLN A 231 19.58 -4.30 2.36
CA GLN A 231 19.75 -5.76 2.27
C GLN A 231 19.29 -6.32 0.91
N VAL A 232 18.21 -5.77 0.34
CA VAL A 232 17.63 -6.26 -0.91
C VAL A 232 18.41 -5.78 -2.15
N PHE A 233 18.80 -4.50 -2.19
CA PHE A 233 19.51 -3.94 -3.34
C PHE A 233 21.05 -4.00 -3.22
N GLY A 234 21.58 -4.13 -2.00
CA GLY A 234 23.01 -4.01 -1.70
C GLY A 234 23.44 -2.57 -1.39
N GLU A 235 24.54 -2.43 -0.63
CA GLU A 235 25.05 -1.15 -0.10
C GLU A 235 25.46 -0.13 -1.19
N ASP A 236 25.99 -0.61 -2.32
CA ASP A 236 26.53 0.23 -3.41
C ASP A 236 25.61 0.32 -4.62
N SER A 237 24.36 -0.11 -4.50
CA SER A 237 23.43 -0.13 -5.63
C SER A 237 22.84 1.25 -5.89
N ARG A 238 22.90 1.70 -7.14
CA ARG A 238 22.21 2.92 -7.59
C ARG A 238 20.73 2.89 -7.25
N ALA A 239 20.10 1.72 -7.29
CA ALA A 239 18.70 1.55 -6.92
C ALA A 239 18.45 1.85 -5.42
N PHE A 240 19.40 1.56 -4.54
CA PHE A 240 19.28 1.90 -3.12
C PHE A 240 19.34 3.42 -2.89
N GLU A 241 20.26 4.12 -3.58
CA GLU A 241 20.38 5.58 -3.45
C GLU A 241 19.15 6.30 -4.05
N ASP A 242 18.65 5.83 -5.20
CA ASP A 242 17.42 6.32 -5.81
C ASP A 242 16.21 6.14 -4.86
N PHE A 243 16.13 4.97 -4.21
CA PHE A 243 15.09 4.69 -3.22
C PHE A 243 15.22 5.56 -1.97
N ARG A 244 16.45 5.80 -1.51
CA ARG A 244 16.73 6.67 -0.37
C ARG A 244 16.27 8.09 -0.65
N GLN A 245 16.48 8.62 -1.85
CA GLN A 245 16.01 9.95 -2.24
C GLN A 245 14.48 10.04 -2.30
N LEU A 246 13.80 8.95 -2.68
CA LEU A 246 12.33 8.87 -2.70
C LEU A 246 11.72 8.90 -1.28
N ILE A 247 12.36 8.26 -0.30
CA ILE A 247 11.88 8.22 1.09
C ILE A 247 12.40 9.40 1.94
N MET A 248 13.56 9.94 1.59
CA MET A 248 14.18 11.09 2.24
C MET A 248 14.46 12.21 1.22
N PRO A 249 13.44 12.97 0.80
CA PRO A 249 13.69 14.17 0.02
C PRO A 249 14.53 15.14 0.85
N ARG A 250 15.76 15.41 0.39
CA ARG A 250 16.61 16.45 1.01
C ARG A 250 15.99 17.81 0.73
N HIS A 251 15.60 18.52 1.79
CA HIS A 251 15.21 19.93 1.73
C HIS A 251 16.41 20.83 1.47
#